data_AF-A0A1G6DMR9-F1
#
_entry.id   AF-A0A1G6DMR9-F1
#
_cell.length_a   1.000
_cell.length_b   1.000
_cell.length_c   1.000
_cell.angle_alpha   90.00
_cell.angle_beta   90.00
_cell.angle_gamma   90.00
#
_symmetry.space_group_name_H-M   'P 1'
#
loop_
_entity.id
_entity.type
_entity.pdbx_description
1 polymer ?
#
loop_
_entity_poly.entity_id
_entity_poly.type
_entity_poly.pdbx_seq_one_letter_code
_entity_poly.pdbx_strand_id
1 'polypeptide(L)'
;MRNTKKNTQGFSTQIRKIYIREDNTLNKVSLFLSALAIALIVVLMMHFKGLNLFTKSEASELTVEETREEIYEYIDSLDGFTDAQKLALDSIISSYLDEKSTALTEDDLKTIYELINEKYQSNKSSLETIKTELVNQLSATSTTDTEHYNELSKLIEELNTWLTNTNNNQTADKKSFNLLIEDLRSYSQSADSNLNNLINNLSSTTSSEDELLHKEIDYLKERTTDAETEFFFGYQNDCYGYYVQNGDFKPF
;
A
#
# COMPACT_ATOMS: atom_id res chain seq x y z
N MET A 1 38.42 27.92 44.29
CA MET A 1 37.05 28.27 43.87
C MET A 1 36.56 27.23 42.86
N ARG A 2 35.56 26.42 43.21
CA ARG A 2 34.98 25.36 42.35
C ARG A 2 33.91 25.98 41.45
N ASN A 3 34.07 25.83 40.15
CA ASN A 3 33.18 26.36 39.12
C ASN A 3 31.96 25.42 38.98
N THR A 4 30.78 25.85 39.44
CA THR A 4 29.53 25.07 39.41
C THR A 4 28.82 25.19 38.06
N LYS A 5 29.26 24.40 37.08
CA LYS A 5 28.44 24.06 35.89
C LYS A 5 27.32 23.09 36.30
N LYS A 6 26.27 23.58 36.97
CA LYS A 6 25.03 22.82 37.22
C LYS A 6 23.83 23.76 37.28
N ASN A 7 23.25 24.12 36.12
CA ASN A 7 21.86 24.59 36.11
C ASN A 7 21.11 24.56 34.77
N THR A 8 21.76 24.30 33.62
CA THR A 8 21.07 24.28 32.32
C THR A 8 20.39 22.96 31.99
N GLN A 9 20.81 21.85 32.61
CA GLN A 9 20.24 20.53 32.34
C GLN A 9 18.82 20.37 32.89
N GLY A 10 18.52 20.92 34.08
CA GLY A 10 17.17 20.88 34.67
C GLY A 10 16.14 21.66 33.84
N PHE A 11 16.55 22.82 33.31
CA PHE A 11 15.68 23.68 32.50
C PHE A 11 15.35 23.07 31.15
N SER A 12 16.33 22.48 30.44
CA SER A 12 16.06 21.80 29.16
C SER A 12 15.15 20.58 29.32
N THR A 13 15.23 19.88 30.47
CA THR A 13 14.41 18.70 30.75
C THR A 13 12.96 19.09 31.04
N GLN A 14 12.73 20.23 31.71
CA GLN A 14 11.38 20.75 31.96
C GLN A 14 10.74 21.30 30.68
N ILE A 15 11.50 22.01 29.84
CA ILE A 15 11.06 22.45 28.51
C ILE A 15 10.67 21.24 27.65
N ARG A 16 11.50 20.20 27.62
CA ARG A 16 11.22 18.98 26.84
C ARG A 16 9.90 18.31 27.24
N LYS A 17 9.56 18.30 28.53
CA LYS A 17 8.28 17.74 29.04
C LYS A 17 7.05 18.57 28.66
N ILE A 18 7.22 19.86 28.35
CA ILE A 18 6.13 20.74 27.93
C ILE A 18 5.85 20.54 26.43
N TYR A 19 6.90 20.44 25.61
CA TYR A 19 6.80 20.39 24.15
C TYR A 19 6.78 18.97 23.54
N ILE A 20 7.06 17.93 24.32
CA ILE A 20 7.09 16.53 23.86
C ILE A 20 6.25 15.68 24.82
N ARG A 21 5.30 14.95 24.25
CA ARG A 21 4.44 13.99 24.96
C ARG A 21 5.25 12.74 25.38
N GLU A 22 4.69 11.91 26.25
CA GLU A 22 5.36 10.68 26.74
C GLU A 22 5.65 9.67 25.61
N ASP A 23 4.94 9.75 24.49
CA ASP A 23 5.14 8.97 23.25
C ASP A 23 6.23 9.55 22.33
N ASN A 24 6.99 10.55 22.81
CA ASN A 24 8.05 11.24 22.07
C ASN A 24 7.54 12.03 20.84
N THR A 25 6.23 12.28 20.75
CA THR A 25 5.63 13.15 19.72
C THR A 25 5.51 14.59 20.20
N LEU A 26 5.60 15.54 19.26
CA LEU A 26 5.54 16.97 19.57
C LEU A 26 4.14 17.38 20.03
N ASN A 27 4.06 18.05 21.17
CA ASN A 27 2.83 18.62 21.69
C ASN A 27 2.49 19.91 20.92
N LYS A 28 1.71 19.74 19.84
CA LYS A 28 1.33 20.82 18.92
C LYS A 28 0.62 22.00 19.62
N VAL A 29 -0.09 21.74 20.72
CA VAL A 29 -0.82 22.77 21.49
C VAL A 29 0.12 23.67 22.28
N SER A 30 1.12 23.10 22.96
CA SER A 30 2.13 23.89 23.70
C SER A 30 3.03 24.69 22.76
N LEU A 31 3.34 24.16 21.57
CA LEU A 31 4.12 24.88 20.56
C LEU A 31 3.34 26.08 19.98
N PHE A 32 2.03 25.90 19.78
CA PHE A 32 1.13 26.97 19.35
C PHE A 32 0.99 28.07 20.42
N LEU A 33 0.80 27.70 21.69
CA LEU A 33 0.71 28.65 22.81
C LEU A 33 2.01 29.44 23.03
N SER A 34 3.18 28.82 22.85
CA SER A 34 4.45 29.53 22.97
C SER A 34 4.68 30.51 21.81
N ALA A 35 4.32 30.12 20.58
CA ALA A 35 4.41 31.00 19.43
C ALA A 35 3.45 32.20 19.58
N LEU A 36 2.24 31.96 20.09
CA LEU A 36 1.25 33.00 20.36
C LEU A 36 1.71 33.96 21.47
N ALA A 37 2.31 33.46 22.55
CA ALA A 37 2.83 34.29 23.64
C ALA A 37 4.00 35.18 23.19
N ILE A 38 4.91 34.65 22.35
CA ILE A 38 6.00 35.44 21.77
C ILE A 38 5.44 36.54 20.87
N ALA A 39 4.47 36.22 20.00
CA ALA A 39 3.82 37.21 19.15
C ALA A 39 3.14 38.33 19.97
N LEU A 40 2.49 37.98 21.09
CA LEU A 40 1.83 38.94 21.98
C LEU A 40 2.82 39.87 22.68
N ILE A 41 3.97 39.36 23.11
CA ILE A 41 5.04 40.14 23.73
C ILE A 41 5.64 41.13 22.71
N VAL A 42 5.86 40.68 21.47
CA VAL A 42 6.37 41.54 20.39
C VAL A 42 5.38 42.67 20.07
N VAL A 43 4.08 42.38 20.01
CA VAL A 43 3.02 43.40 19.80
C VAL A 43 2.93 44.40 20.97
N LEU A 44 3.09 43.94 22.21
CA LEU A 44 3.12 44.80 23.40
C LEU A 44 4.35 45.72 23.43
N MET A 45 5.51 45.24 22.97
CA MET A 45 6.72 46.06 22.84
C MET A 45 6.60 47.11 21.73
N MET A 46 5.93 46.79 20.61
CA MET A 46 5.68 47.76 19.54
C MET A 46 4.76 48.91 20.00
N HIS A 47 3.73 48.61 20.79
CA HIS A 47 2.77 49.62 21.27
C HIS A 47 3.36 50.61 22.27
N PHE A 48 4.41 50.22 23.01
CA PHE A 48 5.06 51.04 24.03
C PHE A 48 6.05 52.06 23.45
N LYS A 49 6.66 51.78 22.29
CA LYS A 49 7.62 52.70 21.65
C LYS A 49 6.96 53.89 20.97
N GLY A 50 5.76 53.72 20.39
CA GLY A 50 5.02 54.82 19.75
C GLY A 50 4.54 55.91 20.72
N LEU A 51 4.41 55.62 22.02
CA LEU A 51 3.97 56.58 23.03
C LEU A 51 5.09 57.46 23.61
N ASN A 52 6.35 57.02 23.56
CA ASN A 52 7.47 57.79 24.13
C ASN A 52 8.02 58.90 23.20
N LEU A 53 7.61 58.92 21.92
CA LEU A 53 8.05 59.92 20.95
C LEU A 53 7.26 61.24 21.05
N PHE A 54 5.98 61.17 21.43
CA PHE A 54 5.12 62.35 21.60
C PHE A 54 5.54 63.32 22.71
N THR A 55 6.42 62.92 23.62
CA THR A 55 6.84 63.79 24.74
C THR A 55 8.08 64.65 24.44
N LYS A 56 8.69 64.53 23.25
CA LYS A 56 9.92 65.25 22.90
C LYS A 56 9.69 66.50 22.02
N SER A 57 8.54 66.62 21.35
CA SER A 57 8.26 67.70 20.38
C SER A 57 7.66 68.98 20.96
N GLU A 58 7.33 69.03 22.26
CA GLU A 58 6.60 70.16 22.86
C GLU A 58 7.37 71.51 22.92
N ALA A 59 8.63 71.63 22.47
CA ALA A 59 9.44 72.81 22.80
C ALA A 59 10.37 73.42 21.72
N SER A 60 10.50 72.88 20.51
CA SER A 60 11.31 73.51 19.45
C SER A 60 10.89 73.07 18.05
N GLU A 61 10.90 73.99 17.08
CA GLU A 61 10.89 73.64 15.65
C GLU A 61 12.07 72.70 15.37
N LEU A 62 11.77 71.43 15.03
CA LEU A 62 12.81 70.48 14.63
C LEU A 62 13.35 70.85 13.25
N THR A 63 14.66 70.70 13.07
CA THR A 63 15.25 70.76 11.74
C THR A 63 14.81 69.55 10.91
N VAL A 64 14.82 69.70 9.58
CA VAL A 64 14.46 68.63 8.63
C VAL A 64 15.23 67.33 8.91
N GLU A 65 16.48 67.46 9.37
CA GLU A 65 17.34 66.30 9.64
C GLU A 65 17.01 65.60 10.96
N GLU A 66 16.67 66.35 12.01
CA GLU A 66 16.18 65.76 13.28
C GLU A 66 14.83 65.06 13.07
N THR A 67 13.94 65.65 12.24
CA THR A 67 12.65 65.03 11.90
C THR A 67 12.84 63.74 11.10
N ARG A 68 13.79 63.73 10.17
CA ARG A 68 14.14 62.54 9.38
C ARG A 68 14.63 61.40 10.27
N GLU A 69 15.51 61.71 11.22
CA GLU A 69 16.04 60.72 12.18
C GLU A 69 14.92 60.13 13.06
N GLU A 70 14.02 60.97 13.57
CA GLU A 70 12.89 60.54 14.40
C GLU A 70 11.90 59.63 13.64
N ILE A 71 11.60 59.97 12.39
CA ILE A 71 10.72 59.16 11.53
C ILE A 71 11.34 57.78 11.24
N TYR A 72 12.65 57.71 10.97
CA TYR A 72 13.30 56.42 10.74
C TYR A 72 13.43 55.59 12.01
N GLU A 73 13.70 56.19 13.17
CA GLU A 73 13.63 55.48 14.46
C GLU A 73 12.23 54.89 14.70
N TYR A 74 11.18 55.62 14.34
CA TYR A 74 9.81 55.12 14.43
C TYR A 74 9.57 53.96 13.45
N ILE A 75 9.94 54.09 12.18
CA ILE A 75 9.80 53.03 11.16
C ILE A 75 10.58 51.77 11.55
N ASP A 76 11.80 51.91 12.07
CA ASP A 76 12.61 50.78 12.52
C ASP A 76 12.09 50.18 13.83
N SER A 77 11.36 50.93 14.64
CA SER A 77 10.64 50.38 15.79
C SER A 77 9.45 49.51 15.39
N LEU A 78 8.93 49.70 14.17
CA LEU A 78 7.82 48.95 13.60
C LEU A 78 8.37 47.76 12.81
N ASP A 79 8.30 46.57 13.41
CA ASP A 79 8.71 45.28 12.81
C ASP A 79 7.74 44.79 11.69
N GLY A 80 7.13 45.72 10.95
CA GLY A 80 6.03 45.48 10.00
C GLY A 80 6.30 45.89 8.55
N PHE A 81 7.51 46.36 8.24
CA PHE A 81 7.90 46.80 6.89
C PHE A 81 9.08 45.98 6.35
N THR A 82 8.94 45.50 5.11
CA THR A 82 10.04 44.88 4.37
C THR A 82 11.04 45.93 3.88
N ASP A 83 12.26 45.53 3.56
CA ASP A 83 13.32 46.43 3.06
C ASP A 83 12.86 47.25 1.83
N ALA A 84 12.10 46.63 0.92
CA ALA A 84 11.55 47.31 -0.25
C ALA A 84 10.48 48.36 0.13
N GLN A 85 9.67 48.09 1.16
CA GLN A 85 8.68 49.04 1.66
C GLN A 85 9.34 50.18 2.43
N LYS A 86 10.42 49.90 3.19
CA LYS A 86 11.23 50.93 3.84
C LYS A 86 11.85 51.89 2.81
N LEU A 87 12.37 51.37 1.69
CA LEU A 87 12.88 52.19 0.57
C LEU A 87 11.80 53.03 -0.10
N ALA A 88 10.59 52.49 -0.26
CA ALA A 88 9.47 53.25 -0.81
C ALA A 88 9.01 54.38 0.15
N LEU A 89 8.96 54.09 1.46
CA LEU A 89 8.71 55.07 2.50
C LEU A 89 9.78 56.16 2.52
N ASP A 90 11.06 55.78 2.45
CA ASP A 90 12.20 56.70 2.37
C ASP A 90 12.08 57.69 1.21
N SER A 91 11.65 57.23 0.03
CA SER A 91 11.40 58.09 -1.13
C SER A 91 10.21 59.05 -0.92
N ILE A 92 9.14 58.61 -0.26
CA ILE A 92 7.96 59.44 0.02
C ILE A 92 8.27 60.48 1.10
N ILE A 93 8.94 60.07 2.18
CA ILE A 93 9.35 60.92 3.30
C ILE A 93 10.34 61.96 2.81
N SER A 94 11.37 61.56 2.04
CA SER A 94 12.32 62.50 1.48
C SER A 94 11.65 63.52 0.55
N SER A 95 10.73 63.09 -0.33
CA SER A 95 10.01 64.03 -1.22
C SER A 95 9.15 65.03 -0.45
N TYR A 96 8.47 64.59 0.61
CA TYR A 96 7.63 65.46 1.44
C TYR A 96 8.45 66.47 2.25
N LEU A 97 9.59 66.02 2.80
CA LEU A 97 10.52 66.87 3.54
C LEU A 97 11.23 67.88 2.61
N ASP A 98 11.58 67.48 1.39
CA ASP A 98 12.24 68.34 0.41
C ASP A 98 11.29 69.41 -0.19
N GLU A 99 9.98 69.15 -0.24
CA GLU A 99 8.96 70.15 -0.64
C GLU A 99 8.74 71.24 0.43
N LYS A 100 9.10 70.99 1.69
CA LYS A 100 8.95 71.93 2.81
C LYS A 100 10.28 72.64 3.08
N SER A 101 10.52 73.78 2.42
CA SER A 101 11.79 74.54 2.51
C SER A 101 11.98 75.36 3.81
N THR A 102 11.08 75.24 4.79
CA THR A 102 11.11 75.94 6.09
C THR A 102 10.64 75.01 7.20
N ALA A 103 11.01 75.31 8.44
CA ALA A 103 10.74 74.56 9.67
C ALA A 103 9.45 73.71 9.62
N LEU A 104 9.59 72.42 9.92
CA LEU A 104 8.47 71.48 9.97
C LEU A 104 7.61 71.79 11.17
N THR A 105 6.31 71.90 10.94
CA THR A 105 5.35 72.12 12.01
C THR A 105 4.95 70.78 12.64
N GLU A 106 4.47 70.83 13.87
CA GLU A 106 3.92 69.66 14.56
C GLU A 106 2.81 68.95 13.76
N ASP A 107 2.03 69.72 12.99
CA ASP A 107 0.95 69.20 12.14
C ASP A 107 1.49 68.41 10.92
N ASP A 108 2.66 68.79 10.40
CA ASP A 108 3.34 68.08 9.33
C ASP A 108 3.86 66.71 9.82
N LEU A 109 4.47 66.66 11.01
CA LEU A 109 4.90 65.43 11.68
C LEU A 109 3.72 64.49 11.95
N LYS A 110 2.62 65.04 12.47
CA LYS A 110 1.39 64.29 12.74
C LYS A 110 0.83 63.62 11.48
N THR A 111 0.82 64.35 10.35
CA THR A 111 0.36 63.82 9.06
C THR A 111 1.22 62.64 8.59
N ILE A 112 2.55 62.74 8.72
CA ILE A 112 3.47 61.65 8.37
C ILE A 112 3.24 60.43 9.28
N TYR A 113 3.09 60.63 10.58
CA TYR A 113 2.81 59.55 11.52
C TYR A 113 1.48 58.85 11.25
N GLU A 114 0.42 59.59 10.93
CA GLU A 114 -0.88 59.04 10.56
C GLU A 114 -0.76 58.19 9.28
N LEU A 115 -0.05 58.67 8.25
CA LEU A 115 0.23 57.92 7.02
C LEU A 115 1.00 56.62 7.27
N ILE A 116 2.07 56.67 8.08
CA ILE A 116 2.88 55.49 8.44
C ILE A 116 2.02 54.49 9.21
N ASN A 117 1.24 54.96 10.18
CA ASN A 117 0.38 54.09 10.97
C ASN A 117 -0.73 53.47 10.13
N GLU A 118 -1.40 54.21 9.25
CA GLU A 118 -2.41 53.67 8.33
C GLU A 118 -1.82 52.57 7.43
N LYS A 119 -0.62 52.80 6.86
CA LYS A 119 0.08 51.79 6.06
C LYS A 119 0.49 50.58 6.89
N TYR A 120 0.97 50.79 8.11
CA TYR A 120 1.29 49.70 9.03
C TYR A 120 0.06 48.85 9.36
N GLN A 121 -1.08 49.47 9.70
CA GLN A 121 -2.32 48.74 9.99
C GLN A 121 -2.84 47.98 8.76
N SER A 122 -2.77 48.60 7.58
CA SER A 122 -3.15 47.96 6.31
C SER A 122 -2.27 46.75 6.00
N ASN A 123 -0.95 46.87 6.16
CA ASN A 123 0.00 45.77 5.98
C ASN A 123 -0.26 44.64 6.98
N LYS A 124 -0.47 44.98 8.26
CA LYS A 124 -0.79 44.02 9.32
C LYS A 124 -2.08 43.24 9.01
N SER A 125 -3.13 43.93 8.57
CA SER A 125 -4.39 43.29 8.18
C SER A 125 -4.21 42.36 6.97
N SER A 126 -3.43 42.78 5.98
CA SER A 126 -3.10 41.96 4.81
C SER A 126 -2.31 40.71 5.20
N LEU A 127 -1.32 40.84 6.08
CA LEU A 127 -0.53 39.72 6.60
C LEU A 127 -1.37 38.73 7.39
N GLU A 128 -2.28 39.19 8.24
CA GLU A 128 -3.20 38.29 8.96
C GLU A 128 -4.14 37.56 7.99
N THR A 129 -4.60 38.23 6.93
CA THR A 129 -5.42 37.59 5.88
C THR A 129 -4.64 36.49 5.17
N ILE A 130 -3.40 36.78 4.73
CA ILE A 130 -2.52 35.79 4.08
C ILE A 130 -2.24 34.61 5.00
N LYS A 131 -1.97 34.88 6.28
CA LYS A 131 -1.74 33.84 7.29
C LYS A 131 -2.97 32.94 7.47
N THR A 132 -4.17 33.51 7.56
CA THR A 132 -5.41 32.73 7.65
C THR A 132 -5.61 31.86 6.41
N GLU A 133 -5.38 32.40 5.21
CA GLU A 133 -5.50 31.66 3.96
C GLU A 133 -4.50 30.49 3.90
N LEU A 134 -3.23 30.73 4.24
CA LEU A 134 -2.21 29.68 4.30
C LEU A 134 -2.57 28.58 5.30
N VAL A 135 -3.10 28.93 6.48
CA VAL A 135 -3.55 27.95 7.47
C VAL A 135 -4.71 27.11 6.92
N ASN A 136 -5.69 27.73 6.27
CA ASN A 136 -6.82 27.03 5.67
C ASN A 136 -6.36 26.05 4.58
N GLN A 137 -5.48 26.48 3.68
CA GLN A 137 -4.91 25.64 2.63
C GLN A 137 -4.12 24.46 3.20
N LEU A 138 -3.32 24.69 4.26
CA LEU A 138 -2.56 23.64 4.93
C LEU A 138 -3.51 22.60 5.58
N SER A 139 -4.56 23.06 6.25
CA SER A 139 -5.56 22.18 6.86
C SER A 139 -6.31 21.35 5.82
N ALA A 140 -6.78 21.97 4.73
CA ALA A 140 -7.49 21.27 3.66
C ALA A 140 -6.62 20.20 2.96
N THR A 141 -5.35 20.53 2.70
CA THR A 141 -4.38 19.59 2.12
C THR A 141 -4.15 18.41 3.07
N SER A 142 -3.96 18.66 4.36
CA SER A 142 -3.77 17.60 5.36
C SER A 142 -4.97 16.67 5.48
N THR A 143 -6.20 17.18 5.33
CA THR A 143 -7.41 16.34 5.32
C THR A 143 -7.45 15.46 4.08
N THR A 144 -7.19 16.03 2.90
CA THR A 144 -7.16 15.31 1.62
C THR A 144 -6.11 14.19 1.64
N ASP A 145 -4.91 14.48 2.14
CA ASP A 145 -3.83 13.48 2.25
C ASP A 145 -4.21 12.32 3.20
N THR A 146 -4.95 12.63 4.28
CA THR A 146 -5.45 11.61 5.21
C THR A 146 -6.49 10.72 4.54
N GLU A 147 -7.38 11.29 3.74
CA GLU A 147 -8.39 10.55 2.96
C GLU A 147 -7.73 9.62 1.93
N HIS A 148 -6.77 10.14 1.15
CA HIS A 148 -5.99 9.33 0.20
C HIS A 148 -5.23 8.19 0.90
N TYR A 149 -4.63 8.44 2.06
CA TYR A 149 -3.95 7.41 2.85
C TYR A 149 -4.90 6.30 3.31
N ASN A 150 -6.11 6.67 3.76
CA ASN A 150 -7.13 5.69 4.16
C ASN A 150 -7.60 4.85 2.97
N GLU A 151 -7.79 5.46 1.80
CA GLU A 151 -8.17 4.76 0.58
C GLU A 151 -7.08 3.77 0.13
N LEU A 152 -5.82 4.20 0.11
CA LEU A 152 -4.68 3.32 -0.15
C LEU A 152 -4.61 2.14 0.82
N SER A 153 -4.84 2.38 2.12
CA SER A 153 -4.85 1.33 3.13
C SER A 153 -5.96 0.30 2.86
N LYS A 154 -7.15 0.77 2.48
CA LYS A 154 -8.28 -0.10 2.11
C LYS A 154 -7.97 -0.94 0.88
N LEU A 155 -7.38 -0.35 -0.15
CA LEU A 155 -6.97 -1.08 -1.37
C LEU A 155 -5.92 -2.15 -1.07
N ILE A 156 -4.98 -1.88 -0.17
CA ILE A 156 -4.00 -2.87 0.30
C ILE A 156 -4.70 -4.04 1.01
N GLU A 157 -5.69 -3.76 1.86
CA GLU A 157 -6.47 -4.80 2.54
C GLU A 157 -7.25 -5.67 1.54
N GLU A 158 -7.93 -5.05 0.58
CA GLU A 158 -8.67 -5.75 -0.49
C GLU A 158 -7.73 -6.65 -1.33
N LEU A 159 -6.54 -6.17 -1.67
CA LEU A 159 -5.52 -6.96 -2.38
C LEU A 159 -5.06 -8.17 -1.55
N ASN A 160 -4.83 -8.00 -0.25
CA ASN A 160 -4.43 -9.09 0.63
C ASN A 160 -5.52 -10.16 0.78
N THR A 161 -6.79 -9.75 0.88
CA THR A 161 -7.93 -10.67 0.87
C THR A 161 -8.01 -11.44 -0.45
N TRP A 162 -7.88 -10.77 -1.59
CA TRP A 162 -7.92 -11.40 -2.90
C TRP A 162 -6.79 -12.42 -3.09
N LEU A 163 -5.57 -12.08 -2.67
CA LEU A 163 -4.41 -12.96 -2.74
C LEU A 163 -4.61 -14.23 -1.88
N THR A 164 -5.12 -14.05 -0.67
CA THR A 164 -5.41 -15.15 0.26
C THR A 164 -6.47 -16.10 -0.32
N ASN A 165 -7.57 -15.56 -0.84
CA ASN A 165 -8.64 -16.34 -1.47
C ASN A 165 -8.13 -17.11 -2.69
N THR A 166 -7.32 -16.47 -3.54
CA THR A 166 -6.73 -17.10 -4.73
C THR A 166 -5.84 -18.28 -4.34
N ASN A 167 -4.97 -18.11 -3.33
CA ASN A 167 -4.09 -19.18 -2.86
C ASN A 167 -4.87 -20.35 -2.24
N ASN A 168 -5.92 -20.05 -1.47
CA ASN A 168 -6.79 -21.07 -0.89
C ASN A 168 -7.52 -21.87 -1.97
N ASN A 169 -8.08 -21.19 -2.97
CA ASN A 169 -8.76 -21.83 -4.10
C ASN A 169 -7.80 -22.71 -4.90
N GLN A 170 -6.60 -22.21 -5.23
CA GLN A 170 -5.58 -23.02 -5.91
C GLN A 170 -5.18 -24.27 -5.11
N THR A 171 -5.12 -24.17 -3.78
CA THR A 171 -4.80 -25.31 -2.91
C THR A 171 -5.93 -26.32 -2.90
N ALA A 172 -7.18 -25.86 -2.82
CA ALA A 172 -8.36 -26.71 -2.90
C ALA A 172 -8.46 -27.43 -4.25
N ASP A 173 -8.25 -26.71 -5.35
CA ASP A 173 -8.29 -27.25 -6.71
C ASP A 173 -7.21 -28.32 -6.92
N LYS A 174 -5.97 -28.05 -6.48
CA LYS A 174 -4.89 -29.04 -6.52
C LYS A 174 -5.22 -30.31 -5.73
N LYS A 175 -5.82 -30.16 -4.54
CA LYS A 175 -6.23 -31.31 -3.72
C LYS A 175 -7.31 -32.13 -4.42
N SER A 176 -8.34 -31.48 -4.95
CA SER A 176 -9.43 -32.15 -5.67
C SER A 176 -8.91 -32.86 -6.93
N PHE A 177 -8.00 -32.23 -7.66
CA PHE A 177 -7.39 -32.82 -8.85
C PHE A 177 -6.54 -34.06 -8.51
N ASN A 178 -5.76 -34.02 -7.43
CA ASN A 178 -4.97 -35.16 -6.98
C ASN A 178 -5.85 -36.34 -6.54
N LEU A 179 -6.99 -36.07 -5.90
CA LEU A 179 -7.97 -37.12 -5.56
C LEU A 179 -8.54 -37.77 -6.82
N LEU A 180 -8.92 -36.98 -7.82
CA LEU A 180 -9.40 -37.50 -9.10
C LEU A 180 -8.36 -38.39 -9.81
N ILE A 181 -7.08 -37.99 -9.77
CA ILE A 181 -5.98 -38.80 -10.31
C ILE A 181 -5.87 -40.14 -9.58
N GLU A 182 -5.98 -40.14 -8.25
CA GLU A 182 -5.86 -41.35 -7.45
C GLU A 182 -7.04 -42.30 -7.66
N ASP A 183 -8.26 -41.75 -7.77
CA ASP A 183 -9.46 -42.51 -8.11
C ASP A 183 -9.33 -43.15 -9.51
N LEU A 184 -8.87 -42.39 -10.50
CA LEU A 184 -8.62 -42.90 -11.85
C LEU A 184 -7.55 -44.01 -11.88
N ARG A 185 -6.49 -43.86 -11.10
CA ARG A 185 -5.45 -44.90 -10.94
C ARG A 185 -6.02 -46.17 -10.33
N SER A 186 -6.78 -46.04 -9.26
CA SER A 186 -7.41 -47.18 -8.57
C SER A 186 -8.38 -47.90 -9.50
N TYR A 187 -9.19 -47.15 -10.24
CA TYR A 187 -10.08 -47.69 -11.25
C TYR A 187 -9.33 -48.45 -12.35
N SER A 188 -8.27 -47.85 -12.92
CA SER A 188 -7.45 -48.48 -13.96
C SER A 188 -6.82 -49.79 -13.47
N GLN A 189 -6.24 -49.80 -12.26
CA GLN A 189 -5.64 -51.01 -11.68
C GLN A 189 -6.66 -52.12 -11.45
N SER A 190 -7.87 -51.77 -11.00
CA SER A 190 -8.96 -52.73 -10.83
C SER A 190 -9.41 -53.29 -12.19
N ALA A 191 -9.54 -52.44 -13.20
CA ALA A 191 -9.88 -52.87 -14.56
C ALA A 191 -8.83 -53.82 -15.14
N ASP A 192 -7.54 -53.51 -14.99
CA ASP A 192 -6.43 -54.36 -15.45
C ASP A 192 -6.44 -55.72 -14.73
N SER A 193 -6.64 -55.74 -13.42
CA SER A 193 -6.75 -56.98 -12.64
C SER A 193 -7.92 -57.85 -13.11
N ASN A 194 -9.08 -57.24 -13.34
CA ASN A 194 -10.26 -57.95 -13.85
C ASN A 194 -10.03 -58.50 -15.25
N LEU A 195 -9.41 -57.73 -16.14
CA LEU A 195 -9.07 -58.17 -17.49
C LEU A 195 -8.11 -59.36 -17.44
N ASN A 196 -7.06 -59.29 -16.63
CA ASN A 196 -6.10 -60.39 -16.47
C ASN A 196 -6.78 -61.66 -15.93
N ASN A 197 -7.70 -61.54 -14.98
CA ASN A 197 -8.47 -62.68 -14.48
C ASN A 197 -9.35 -63.30 -15.58
N LEU A 198 -10.02 -62.47 -16.39
CA LEU A 198 -10.82 -62.95 -17.52
C LEU A 198 -9.94 -63.65 -18.57
N ILE A 199 -8.78 -63.10 -18.91
CA ILE A 199 -7.82 -63.70 -19.84
C ILE A 199 -7.33 -65.05 -19.33
N ASN A 200 -6.95 -65.13 -18.05
CA ASN A 200 -6.48 -66.37 -17.44
C ASN A 200 -7.55 -67.45 -17.42
N ASN A 201 -8.79 -67.09 -17.08
CA ASN A 201 -9.93 -68.00 -17.10
C ASN A 201 -10.25 -68.48 -18.52
N LEU A 202 -10.27 -67.58 -19.50
CA LEU A 202 -10.51 -67.97 -20.89
C LEU A 202 -9.43 -68.92 -21.41
N SER A 203 -8.16 -68.63 -21.07
CA SER A 203 -7.03 -69.48 -21.46
C SER A 203 -7.14 -70.87 -20.85
N SER A 204 -7.47 -70.98 -19.56
CA SER A 204 -7.62 -72.28 -18.89
C SER A 204 -8.82 -73.07 -19.41
N THR A 205 -9.97 -72.42 -19.67
CA THR A 205 -11.12 -73.07 -20.30
C THR A 205 -10.78 -73.57 -21.70
N THR A 206 -10.15 -72.72 -22.52
CA THR A 206 -9.76 -73.09 -23.90
C THR A 206 -8.79 -74.27 -23.90
N SER A 207 -7.77 -74.27 -23.03
CA SER A 207 -6.84 -75.41 -22.92
C SER A 207 -7.54 -76.69 -22.46
N SER A 208 -8.48 -76.60 -21.52
CA SER A 208 -9.24 -77.77 -21.07
C SER A 208 -10.17 -78.31 -22.16
N GLU A 209 -10.84 -77.44 -22.91
CA GLU A 209 -11.72 -77.85 -24.02
C GLU A 209 -10.92 -78.48 -25.17
N ASP A 210 -9.74 -77.93 -25.48
CA ASP A 210 -8.83 -78.48 -26.47
C ASP A 210 -8.34 -79.90 -26.09
N GLU A 211 -7.98 -80.12 -24.82
CA GLU A 211 -7.58 -81.45 -24.33
C GLU A 211 -8.73 -82.46 -24.45
N LEU A 212 -9.97 -82.06 -24.14
CA LEU A 212 -11.16 -82.91 -24.28
C LEU A 212 -11.44 -83.25 -25.74
N LEU A 213 -11.33 -82.27 -26.63
CA LEU A 213 -11.51 -82.47 -28.07
C LEU A 213 -10.49 -83.47 -28.61
N HIS A 214 -9.22 -83.32 -28.23
CA HIS A 214 -8.16 -84.25 -28.63
C HIS A 214 -8.42 -85.68 -28.13
N LYS A 215 -8.87 -85.84 -26.88
CA LYS A 215 -9.25 -87.16 -26.34
C LYS A 215 -10.39 -87.80 -27.11
N GLU A 216 -11.42 -87.04 -27.46
CA GLU A 216 -12.55 -87.58 -28.23
C GLU A 216 -12.13 -87.95 -29.66
N ILE A 217 -11.27 -87.15 -30.30
CA ILE A 217 -10.68 -87.48 -31.60
C ILE A 217 -9.88 -88.78 -31.52
N ASP A 218 -9.05 -88.95 -30.49
CA ASP A 218 -8.24 -90.16 -30.31
C ASP A 218 -9.11 -91.39 -30.04
N TYR A 219 -10.17 -91.25 -29.24
CA TYR A 219 -11.16 -92.31 -29.02
C TYR A 219 -11.90 -92.72 -30.30
N LEU A 220 -12.31 -91.74 -31.12
CA LEU A 220 -12.93 -92.02 -32.42
C LEU A 220 -11.95 -92.72 -33.37
N LYS A 221 -10.68 -92.30 -33.42
CA LYS A 221 -9.65 -92.98 -34.20
C LYS A 221 -9.47 -94.42 -33.75
N GLU A 222 -9.39 -94.69 -32.45
CA GLU A 222 -9.26 -96.06 -31.93
C GLU A 222 -10.45 -96.96 -32.36
N ARG A 223 -11.67 -96.40 -32.41
CA ARG A 223 -12.88 -97.12 -32.83
C ARG A 223 -13.06 -97.26 -34.34
N THR A 224 -12.30 -96.53 -35.14
CA THR A 224 -12.46 -96.48 -36.60
C THR A 224 -11.19 -96.86 -37.35
N THR A 225 -10.15 -97.31 -36.65
CA THR A 225 -8.88 -97.72 -37.27
C THR A 225 -8.35 -99.03 -36.66
N ASP A 226 -7.62 -99.80 -37.46
CA ASP A 226 -6.81 -100.94 -37.01
C ASP A 226 -5.41 -100.80 -37.61
N ALA A 227 -4.40 -100.77 -36.73
CA ALA A 227 -3.00 -100.54 -37.08
C ALA A 227 -2.81 -99.35 -38.06
N GLU A 228 -3.40 -98.20 -37.72
CA GLU A 228 -3.35 -96.94 -38.50
C GLU A 228 -4.13 -96.95 -39.83
N THR A 229 -4.88 -98.02 -40.12
CA THR A 229 -5.75 -98.10 -41.31
C THR A 229 -7.21 -97.87 -40.92
N GLU A 230 -7.88 -96.91 -41.55
CA GLU A 230 -9.30 -96.63 -41.34
C GLU A 230 -10.18 -97.81 -41.80
N PHE A 231 -11.24 -98.09 -41.02
CA PHE A 231 -12.20 -99.14 -41.31
C PHE A 231 -13.00 -98.83 -42.56
N PHE A 232 -12.96 -99.75 -43.52
CA PHE A 232 -13.94 -99.79 -44.60
C PHE A 232 -15.04 -100.77 -44.21
N PHE A 233 -16.19 -100.26 -43.77
CA PHE A 233 -17.29 -101.11 -43.34
C PHE A 233 -17.91 -101.91 -44.49
N GLY A 234 -18.29 -103.16 -44.22
CA GLY A 234 -18.82 -104.08 -45.23
C GLY A 234 -19.68 -105.21 -44.67
N TYR A 235 -20.17 -106.06 -45.57
CA TYR A 235 -20.99 -107.23 -45.23
C TYR A 235 -20.50 -108.44 -46.04
N GLN A 236 -20.13 -109.52 -45.35
CA GLN A 236 -19.62 -110.74 -45.98
C GLN A 236 -20.03 -111.96 -45.16
N ASN A 237 -20.39 -113.07 -45.84
CA ASN A 237 -20.82 -114.33 -45.20
C ASN A 237 -21.92 -114.14 -44.13
N ASP A 238 -22.96 -113.38 -44.49
CA ASP A 238 -24.11 -113.06 -43.65
C ASP A 238 -23.81 -112.30 -42.32
N CYS A 239 -22.64 -111.70 -42.19
CA CYS A 239 -22.26 -110.89 -41.02
C CYS A 239 -21.69 -109.51 -41.40
N TYR A 240 -21.90 -108.53 -40.52
CA TYR A 240 -21.32 -107.19 -40.65
C TYR A 240 -19.91 -107.14 -40.06
N GLY A 241 -19.05 -106.30 -40.63
CA GLY A 241 -17.66 -106.16 -40.21
C GLY A 241 -16.95 -105.03 -40.94
N TYR A 242 -15.62 -105.07 -40.93
CA TYR A 242 -14.77 -104.08 -41.61
C TYR A 242 -13.62 -104.76 -42.37
N TYR A 243 -13.15 -104.10 -43.43
CA TYR A 243 -11.98 -104.50 -44.19
C TYR A 243 -10.73 -103.77 -43.67
N VAL A 244 -9.62 -104.50 -43.57
CA VAL A 244 -8.28 -103.94 -43.29
C VAL A 244 -7.45 -103.82 -44.58
N GLN A 245 -6.27 -103.21 -44.52
CA GLN A 245 -5.46 -102.78 -45.67
C GLN A 245 -5.11 -103.89 -46.70
N ASN A 246 -5.22 -105.17 -46.32
CA ASN A 246 -4.99 -106.32 -47.21
C ASN A 246 -6.27 -106.89 -47.85
N GLY A 247 -7.43 -106.27 -47.63
CA GLY A 247 -8.74 -106.75 -48.09
C GLY A 247 -9.36 -107.84 -47.22
N ASP A 248 -8.71 -108.20 -46.10
CA ASP A 248 -9.22 -109.18 -45.15
C ASP A 248 -10.43 -108.59 -44.39
N PHE A 249 -11.53 -109.34 -44.37
CA PHE A 249 -12.75 -108.98 -43.66
C PHE A 249 -12.69 -109.48 -42.21
N LYS A 250 -12.88 -108.55 -41.27
CA LYS A 250 -13.02 -108.84 -39.84
C LYS A 250 -14.48 -108.63 -39.42
N PRO A 251 -15.23 -109.69 -39.05
CA PRO A 251 -16.58 -109.54 -38.54
C PRO A 251 -16.57 -108.82 -37.18
N PHE A 252 -17.68 -108.14 -36.87
CA PHE A 252 -17.91 -107.57 -35.53
C PHE A 252 -18.16 -108.65 -34.46
#